data_AF-A0A6J4LAI1-F1
#
_entry.id   AF-A0A6J4LAI1-F1
#
_cell.length_a   1.000
_cell.length_b   1.000
_cell.length_c   1.000
_cell.angle_alpha   90.00
_cell.angle_beta   90.00
_cell.angle_gamma   90.00
#
_symmetry.space_group_name_H-M   'P 1'
#
loop_
_entity.id
_entity.type
_entity.pdbx_description
1 polymer ?
#
loop_
_entity_poly.entity_id
_entity_poly.type
_entity_poly.pdbx_seq_one_letter_code
_entity_poly.pdbx_strand_id
1 'polypeptide(L)'
;MSPIDDELRDALHRRATGVAPSPDPLSGIERRATRIQRNRLAASVAGSVLAVAAVATAVPLMSGTAPAPDVPPVASAPPSREPSPSPSPSRQPSPSPYALDPEVPWDYRGAPPAELGDGTVETVREELATRRGVEPSSVALSPLFGQLYEPSGQVEIVYVAQVDGEPSWGVARSSEAGPELAVDEPLTEGTTALVAALPGDEVARLLVVASPEVGEISYGHDDASEWSPMAALADGVATTPLDGDPATDAVRVLGAQGQEVHRDAAPDVAAPGGEPEAPPASEPPTPTNVVDWPVRGAVSDDLQERAEASFAQAAGVPVSQLRTRLLFGGQRDGRTYVLLQGWYGGDARSFAWSYDPRGDQEQALLQGFTPPGPALFTAVLDGVLLVVPEPAAGQVLYAPDASSEPQPVADQGTEVAVLIDRADGASGDRLLVLDGDGDPEAPIFRGTVDDAVAATR
;
A
#
# COMPACT_ATOMS: atom_id res chain seq x y z
N MET A 1 5.55 -19.20 59.05
CA MET A 1 5.40 -19.23 57.58
C MET A 1 4.04 -18.68 57.27
N SER A 2 3.95 -17.71 56.35
CA SER A 2 2.69 -17.06 56.05
C SER A 2 1.88 -17.91 55.07
N PRO A 3 0.53 -17.87 55.10
CA PRO A 3 -0.31 -18.61 54.14
C PRO A 3 0.03 -18.31 52.68
N ILE A 4 0.55 -17.11 52.42
CA ILE A 4 0.97 -16.63 51.10
C ILE A 4 2.21 -17.41 50.60
N ASP A 5 3.12 -17.81 51.50
CA ASP A 5 4.32 -18.56 51.11
C ASP A 5 3.99 -19.98 50.64
N ASP A 6 2.92 -20.58 51.18
CA ASP A 6 2.49 -21.93 50.82
C ASP A 6 1.70 -21.94 49.50
N GLU A 7 0.84 -20.93 49.26
CA GLU A 7 0.18 -20.76 47.95
C GLU A 7 1.18 -20.50 46.82
N LEU A 8 2.20 -19.67 47.07
CA LEU A 8 3.23 -19.35 46.07
C LEU A 8 4.08 -20.59 45.76
N ARG A 9 4.38 -21.41 46.77
CA ARG A 9 5.12 -22.66 46.60
C ARG A 9 4.30 -23.70 45.82
N ASP A 10 3.00 -23.81 46.10
CA ASP A 10 2.10 -24.73 45.37
C ASP A 10 1.87 -24.28 43.93
N ALA A 11 1.81 -22.98 43.65
CA ALA A 11 1.74 -22.43 42.30
C ALA A 11 3.04 -22.72 41.51
N LEU A 12 4.20 -22.54 42.14
CA LEU A 12 5.50 -22.84 41.53
C LEU A 12 5.72 -24.34 41.29
N HIS A 13 5.30 -25.21 42.22
CA HIS A 13 5.38 -26.65 42.02
C HIS A 13 4.44 -27.13 40.90
N ARG A 14 3.20 -26.62 40.82
CA ARG A 14 2.32 -26.92 39.69
C ARG A 14 2.93 -26.51 38.35
N ARG A 15 3.55 -25.33 38.27
CA ARG A 15 4.20 -24.87 37.03
C ARG A 15 5.44 -25.68 36.68
N ALA A 16 6.26 -26.05 37.67
CA ALA A 16 7.46 -26.87 37.44
C ALA A 16 7.13 -28.29 36.96
N THR A 17 5.98 -28.84 37.35
CA THR A 17 5.56 -30.19 36.94
C THR A 17 5.07 -30.23 35.47
N GLY A 18 4.66 -29.09 34.91
CA GLY A 18 4.27 -28.96 33.51
C GLY A 18 5.44 -28.79 32.53
N VAL A 19 6.64 -28.45 33.01
CA VAL A 19 7.85 -28.22 32.18
C VAL A 19 8.80 -29.40 32.28
N ALA A 20 8.28 -30.63 32.17
CA ALA A 20 9.14 -31.80 32.02
C ALA A 20 9.86 -31.70 30.67
N PRO A 21 11.21 -31.65 30.64
CA PRO A 21 11.94 -31.56 29.38
C PRO A 21 11.62 -32.77 28.50
N SER A 22 11.25 -32.50 27.25
CA SER A 22 11.02 -33.54 26.24
C SER A 22 12.23 -34.47 26.20
N PRO A 23 12.03 -35.81 26.28
CA PRO A 23 13.13 -36.76 26.45
C PRO A 23 14.07 -36.88 25.24
N ASP A 24 13.81 -36.17 24.13
CA ASP A 24 14.68 -36.19 22.96
C ASP A 24 14.64 -34.88 22.14
N PRO A 25 15.44 -33.86 22.51
CA PRO A 25 15.54 -32.61 21.75
C PRO A 25 16.20 -32.79 20.36
N LEU A 26 16.87 -33.92 20.09
CA LEU A 26 17.58 -34.16 18.84
C LEU A 26 16.64 -34.70 17.76
N SER A 27 15.63 -35.48 18.13
CA SER A 27 14.61 -35.98 17.20
C SER A 27 13.86 -34.87 16.44
N GLY A 28 13.66 -33.70 17.08
CA GLY A 28 13.06 -32.53 16.45
C GLY A 28 13.99 -31.88 15.41
N ILE A 29 15.29 -31.81 15.71
CA ILE A 29 16.31 -31.21 14.82
C ILE A 29 16.54 -32.11 13.60
N GLU A 30 16.60 -33.43 13.77
CA GLU A 30 16.76 -34.38 12.67
C GLU A 30 15.56 -34.38 11.71
N ARG A 31 14.33 -34.27 12.24
CA ARG A 31 13.12 -34.11 11.40
C ARG A 31 13.14 -32.79 10.63
N ARG A 32 13.60 -31.70 11.24
CA ARG A 32 13.72 -30.38 10.59
C ARG A 32 14.76 -30.40 9.46
N ALA A 33 15.93 -31.01 9.70
CA ALA A 33 16.97 -31.20 8.68
C ALA A 33 16.48 -32.04 7.49
N THR A 34 15.72 -33.12 7.77
CA THR A 34 15.18 -33.99 6.71
C THR A 34 14.09 -33.28 5.89
N ARG A 35 13.31 -32.37 6.51
CA ARG A 35 12.28 -31.57 5.82
C ARG A 35 12.90 -30.51 4.91
N ILE A 36 13.95 -29.81 5.36
CA ILE A 36 14.73 -28.86 4.53
C ILE A 36 15.29 -29.55 3.27
N GLN A 37 15.75 -30.80 3.41
CA GLN A 37 16.29 -31.55 2.29
C GLN A 37 15.22 -32.01 1.29
N ARG A 38 13.99 -32.30 1.73
CA ARG A 38 12.86 -32.65 0.84
C ARG A 38 12.27 -31.43 0.12
N ASN A 39 12.14 -30.29 0.79
CA ASN A 39 11.59 -29.07 0.18
C ASN A 39 12.52 -28.51 -0.91
N ARG A 40 13.84 -28.61 -0.72
CA ARG A 40 14.82 -28.25 -1.77
C ARG A 40 14.75 -29.14 -3.01
N LEU A 41 14.35 -30.40 -2.86
CA LEU A 41 14.20 -31.30 -4.01
C LEU A 41 12.87 -31.06 -4.74
N ALA A 42 11.79 -30.71 -4.05
CA ALA A 42 10.52 -30.37 -4.67
C ALA A 42 10.61 -29.11 -5.55
N ALA A 43 11.33 -28.08 -5.09
CA ALA A 43 11.58 -26.85 -5.86
C ALA A 43 12.41 -27.10 -7.15
N SER A 44 13.28 -28.11 -7.16
CA SER A 44 14.14 -28.40 -8.32
C SER A 44 13.46 -29.18 -9.45
N VAL A 45 12.35 -29.88 -9.19
CA VAL A 45 11.67 -30.73 -10.19
C VAL A 45 10.68 -29.94 -11.06
N ALA A 46 10.22 -28.77 -10.61
CA ALA A 46 9.30 -27.92 -11.37
C ALA A 46 9.94 -27.23 -12.59
N GLY A 47 11.27 -27.10 -12.65
CA GLY A 47 11.97 -26.35 -13.71
C GLY A 47 12.44 -27.14 -14.94
N SER A 48 12.08 -28.42 -15.11
CA SER A 48 12.76 -29.31 -16.08
C SER A 48 11.89 -29.95 -17.17
N VAL A 49 10.68 -29.47 -17.45
CA VAL A 49 9.88 -29.97 -18.58
C VAL A 49 9.18 -28.83 -19.30
N LEU A 50 9.85 -28.19 -20.26
CA LEU A 50 9.24 -27.59 -21.47
C LEU A 50 10.34 -27.00 -22.38
N ALA A 51 11.10 -27.87 -23.04
CA ALA A 51 12.04 -27.47 -24.08
C ALA A 51 12.15 -28.53 -25.19
N VAL A 52 11.03 -28.92 -25.82
CA VAL A 52 11.06 -29.63 -27.12
C VAL A 52 9.80 -29.31 -27.95
N ALA A 53 10.06 -28.87 -29.20
CA ALA A 53 9.16 -28.70 -30.37
C ALA A 53 8.37 -27.36 -30.42
N ALA A 54 8.39 -26.55 -31.49
CA ALA A 54 8.70 -26.84 -32.89
C ALA A 54 9.23 -25.62 -33.65
N VAL A 55 10.22 -25.85 -34.51
CA VAL A 55 10.66 -24.97 -35.60
C VAL A 55 10.16 -25.56 -36.93
N ALA A 56 9.90 -24.67 -37.90
CA ALA A 56 9.66 -24.85 -39.34
C ALA A 56 8.17 -24.91 -39.77
N THR A 57 7.66 -24.15 -40.75
CA THR A 57 8.28 -23.43 -41.89
C THR A 57 7.28 -22.47 -42.57
N ALA A 58 7.85 -21.47 -43.26
CA ALA A 58 7.34 -20.50 -44.27
C ALA A 58 6.08 -20.86 -45.09
N VAL A 59 5.31 -19.90 -45.64
CA VAL A 59 5.52 -19.23 -46.96
C VAL A 59 4.70 -17.91 -47.08
N PRO A 60 5.19 -16.86 -47.77
CA PRO A 60 4.43 -15.66 -48.14
C PRO A 60 3.79 -15.76 -49.55
N LEU A 61 2.60 -15.20 -49.76
CA LEU A 61 2.06 -14.93 -51.10
C LEU A 61 1.41 -13.55 -51.21
N MET A 62 1.76 -12.90 -52.32
CA MET A 62 1.49 -11.52 -52.71
C MET A 62 0.11 -11.29 -53.35
N SER A 63 -0.25 -10.00 -53.41
CA SER A 63 -0.95 -9.29 -54.49
C SER A 63 -2.47 -9.49 -54.70
N GLY A 64 -3.18 -8.36 -54.73
CA GLY A 64 -4.55 -8.27 -55.27
C GLY A 64 -5.14 -6.85 -55.23
N THR A 65 -4.64 -5.94 -56.08
CA THR A 65 -5.32 -4.69 -56.45
C THR A 65 -6.55 -4.96 -57.33
N ALA A 66 -7.69 -4.34 -57.02
CA ALA A 66 -8.74 -4.02 -57.99
C ALA A 66 -9.55 -2.76 -57.55
N PRO A 67 -10.01 -1.90 -58.48
CA PRO A 67 -10.59 -0.58 -58.18
C PRO A 67 -12.13 -0.50 -58.30
N ALA A 68 -12.71 0.48 -57.58
CA ALA A 68 -13.91 1.31 -57.85
C ALA A 68 -15.30 0.60 -57.90
N PRO A 69 -16.42 1.26 -57.49
CA PRO A 69 -16.91 2.49 -58.12
C PRO A 69 -17.46 3.60 -57.20
N ASP A 70 -17.42 4.82 -57.74
CA ASP A 70 -18.10 6.04 -57.28
C ASP A 70 -19.61 5.85 -57.06
N VAL A 71 -20.11 6.37 -55.93
CA VAL A 71 -21.54 6.54 -55.65
C VAL A 71 -21.79 8.04 -55.36
N PRO A 72 -22.79 8.68 -55.97
CA PRO A 72 -23.06 10.11 -55.79
C PRO A 72 -23.67 10.43 -54.41
N PRO A 73 -23.48 11.65 -53.88
CA PRO A 73 -24.08 12.05 -52.61
C PRO A 73 -25.59 12.27 -52.76
N VAL A 74 -26.38 11.52 -51.99
CA VAL A 74 -27.80 11.78 -51.77
C VAL A 74 -27.97 12.85 -50.69
N ALA A 75 -28.78 13.87 -51.01
CA ALA A 75 -29.13 14.97 -50.13
C ALA A 75 -29.78 14.46 -48.83
N SER A 76 -29.21 14.83 -47.68
CA SER A 76 -29.79 14.61 -46.37
C SER A 76 -30.87 15.66 -46.08
N ALA A 77 -32.10 15.21 -45.90
CA ALA A 77 -33.20 15.97 -45.32
C ALA A 77 -32.96 16.17 -43.80
N PRO A 78 -33.54 17.22 -43.18
CA PRO A 78 -33.33 17.52 -41.76
C PRO A 78 -33.96 16.44 -40.86
N PRO A 79 -33.30 16.03 -39.76
CA PRO A 79 -33.89 15.08 -38.83
C PRO A 79 -35.05 15.72 -38.06
N SER A 80 -36.21 15.08 -38.13
CA SER A 80 -37.33 15.28 -37.23
C SER A 80 -36.87 15.06 -35.78
N ARG A 81 -37.18 16.01 -34.91
CA ARG A 81 -36.92 15.93 -33.47
C ARG A 81 -37.70 14.75 -32.88
N GLU A 82 -36.98 13.68 -32.55
CA GLU A 82 -37.45 12.63 -31.66
C GLU A 82 -37.53 13.17 -30.22
N PRO A 83 -38.59 12.87 -29.45
CA PRO A 83 -38.66 13.22 -28.04
C PRO A 83 -37.62 12.45 -27.23
N SER A 84 -36.85 13.19 -26.41
CA SER A 84 -35.85 12.67 -25.49
C SER A 84 -36.35 11.47 -24.68
N PRO A 85 -35.62 10.33 -24.64
CA PRO A 85 -35.94 9.27 -23.69
C PRO A 85 -35.66 9.78 -22.27
N SER A 86 -36.66 9.65 -21.39
CA SER A 86 -36.52 9.87 -19.96
C SER A 86 -35.32 9.09 -19.42
N PRO A 87 -34.53 9.65 -18.47
CA PRO A 87 -33.46 8.91 -17.81
C PRO A 87 -34.07 7.70 -17.11
N SER A 88 -33.72 6.50 -17.58
CA SER A 88 -34.05 5.27 -16.88
C SER A 88 -33.35 5.30 -15.51
N PRO A 89 -34.00 4.83 -14.43
CA PRO A 89 -33.37 4.75 -13.14
C PRO A 89 -32.11 3.88 -13.27
N SER A 90 -30.96 4.44 -12.86
CA SER A 90 -29.69 3.72 -12.81
C SER A 90 -29.91 2.43 -12.04
N ARG A 91 -29.92 1.29 -12.75
CA ARG A 91 -29.92 -0.02 -12.09
C ARG A 91 -28.62 -0.10 -11.32
N GLN A 92 -28.72 -0.16 -10.00
CA GLN A 92 -27.62 -0.56 -9.14
C GLN A 92 -27.09 -1.90 -9.70
N PRO A 93 -25.79 -2.01 -10.01
CA PRO A 93 -25.23 -3.25 -10.51
C PRO A 93 -25.55 -4.37 -9.51
N SER A 94 -26.04 -5.51 -10.00
CA SER A 94 -26.22 -6.69 -9.15
C SER A 94 -24.87 -7.04 -8.53
N PRO A 95 -24.81 -7.36 -7.22
CA PRO A 95 -23.58 -7.76 -6.57
C PRO A 95 -22.98 -8.96 -7.30
N SER A 96 -21.65 -9.02 -7.38
CA SER A 96 -20.93 -10.16 -7.93
C SER A 96 -21.39 -11.45 -7.25
N PRO A 97 -21.63 -12.55 -7.98
CA PRO A 97 -21.98 -13.83 -7.35
C PRO A 97 -20.85 -14.38 -6.47
N TYR A 98 -19.64 -13.82 -6.58
CA TYR A 98 -18.48 -14.17 -5.76
C TYR A 98 -18.31 -13.26 -4.54
N ALA A 99 -19.14 -12.22 -4.38
CA ALA A 99 -19.02 -11.31 -3.25
C ALA A 99 -19.39 -12.02 -1.93
N LEU A 100 -18.65 -11.69 -0.87
CA LEU A 100 -18.92 -12.12 0.49
C LEU A 100 -20.04 -11.26 1.09
N ASP A 101 -21.12 -11.90 1.49
CA ASP A 101 -22.19 -11.27 2.26
C ASP A 101 -21.97 -11.60 3.75
N PRO A 102 -21.76 -10.62 4.64
CA PRO A 102 -21.56 -10.89 6.06
C PRO A 102 -22.83 -11.41 6.77
N GLU A 103 -24.03 -11.21 6.21
CA GLU A 103 -25.27 -11.80 6.73
C GLU A 103 -25.46 -13.26 6.28
N VAL A 104 -24.88 -13.61 5.13
CA VAL A 104 -24.86 -14.97 4.58
C VAL A 104 -23.44 -15.33 4.11
N PRO A 105 -22.50 -15.56 5.04
CA PRO A 105 -21.09 -15.79 4.68
C PRO A 105 -20.92 -17.07 3.87
N TRP A 106 -19.81 -17.19 3.15
CA TRP A 106 -19.53 -18.41 2.39
C TRP A 106 -19.43 -19.65 3.31
N ASP A 107 -19.87 -20.81 2.82
CA ASP A 107 -19.85 -22.07 3.56
C ASP A 107 -18.49 -22.41 4.19
N TYR A 108 -18.48 -22.85 5.45
CA TYR A 108 -17.25 -23.26 6.14
C TYR A 108 -16.47 -24.37 5.40
N ARG A 109 -15.13 -24.27 5.39
CA ARG A 109 -14.21 -25.23 4.74
C ARG A 109 -13.04 -25.62 5.65
N GLY A 110 -12.35 -26.69 5.28
CA GLY A 110 -11.12 -27.14 5.95
C GLY A 110 -11.37 -28.25 6.97
N ALA A 111 -10.62 -28.23 8.08
CA ALA A 111 -10.72 -29.23 9.13
C ALA A 111 -12.13 -29.22 9.77
N PRO A 112 -12.73 -30.38 10.10
CA PRO A 112 -14.02 -30.40 10.79
C PRO A 112 -13.99 -29.55 12.07
N PRO A 113 -15.05 -28.78 12.41
CA PRO A 113 -15.04 -27.94 13.62
C PRO A 113 -14.77 -28.72 14.92
N ALA A 114 -15.18 -29.99 14.98
CA ALA A 114 -14.89 -30.86 16.13
C ALA A 114 -13.39 -31.18 16.30
N GLU A 115 -12.59 -31.07 15.24
CA GLU A 115 -11.13 -31.29 15.26
C GLU A 115 -10.35 -30.02 15.62
N LEU A 116 -10.97 -28.84 15.50
CA LEU A 116 -10.36 -27.56 15.91
C LEU A 116 -10.33 -27.38 17.44
N GLY A 117 -10.91 -28.32 18.21
CA GLY A 117 -11.06 -28.23 19.65
C GLY A 117 -12.39 -27.62 20.08
N ASP A 118 -12.99 -28.20 21.12
CA ASP A 118 -14.25 -27.74 21.68
C ASP A 118 -14.11 -26.29 22.18
N GLY A 119 -14.99 -25.42 21.69
CA GLY A 119 -15.06 -24.02 22.11
C GLY A 119 -14.05 -23.09 21.42
N THR A 120 -13.21 -23.54 20.50
CA THR A 120 -12.21 -22.66 19.85
C THR A 120 -12.83 -21.43 19.19
N VAL A 121 -13.92 -21.60 18.45
CA VAL A 121 -14.65 -20.48 17.82
C VAL A 121 -15.21 -19.51 18.88
N GLU A 122 -15.66 -20.05 20.02
CA GLU A 122 -16.20 -19.27 21.13
C GLU A 122 -15.12 -18.45 21.82
N THR A 123 -13.94 -19.04 22.05
CA THR A 123 -12.78 -18.34 22.61
C THR A 123 -12.30 -17.23 21.68
N VAL A 124 -12.31 -17.45 20.36
CA VAL A 124 -12.00 -16.41 19.36
C VAL A 124 -13.02 -15.27 19.42
N ARG A 125 -14.30 -15.58 19.57
CA ARG A 125 -15.38 -14.58 19.72
C ARG A 125 -15.20 -13.75 20.99
N GLU A 126 -14.86 -14.37 22.12
CA GLU A 126 -14.60 -13.69 23.39
C GLU A 126 -13.36 -12.77 23.33
N GLU A 127 -12.29 -13.24 22.69
CA GLU A 127 -11.08 -12.45 22.47
C GLU A 127 -11.36 -11.25 21.55
N LEU A 128 -12.09 -11.47 20.46
CA LEU A 128 -12.49 -10.40 19.53
C LEU A 128 -13.35 -9.35 20.24
N ALA A 129 -14.31 -9.77 21.05
CA ALA A 129 -15.15 -8.87 21.84
C ALA A 129 -14.31 -8.04 22.83
N THR A 130 -13.39 -8.70 23.54
CA THR A 130 -12.46 -8.05 24.48
C THR A 130 -11.61 -7.01 23.77
N ARG A 131 -11.02 -7.37 22.62
CA ARG A 131 -10.20 -6.48 21.79
C ARG A 131 -10.97 -5.27 21.27
N ARG A 132 -12.23 -5.47 20.88
CA ARG A 132 -13.10 -4.40 20.37
C ARG A 132 -13.78 -3.60 21.49
N GLY A 133 -13.60 -3.97 22.75
CA GLY A 133 -14.19 -3.28 23.90
C GLY A 133 -15.72 -3.41 23.97
N VAL A 134 -16.27 -4.52 23.46
CA VAL A 134 -17.70 -4.79 23.40
C VAL A 134 -18.05 -6.06 24.19
N GLU A 135 -19.33 -6.25 24.49
CA GLU A 135 -19.81 -7.48 25.10
C GLU A 135 -19.75 -8.63 24.09
N PRO A 136 -19.35 -9.85 24.49
CA PRO A 136 -19.29 -10.99 23.58
C PRO A 136 -20.60 -11.26 22.84
N SER A 137 -21.75 -11.02 23.48
CA SER A 137 -23.07 -11.20 22.86
C SER A 137 -23.36 -10.24 21.70
N SER A 138 -22.58 -9.16 21.55
CA SER A 138 -22.66 -8.23 20.42
C SER A 138 -21.84 -8.67 19.21
N VAL A 139 -21.07 -9.76 19.34
CA VAL A 139 -20.23 -10.30 18.27
C VAL A 139 -20.90 -11.53 17.67
N ALA A 140 -21.34 -11.43 16.42
CA ALA A 140 -21.77 -12.59 15.62
C ALA A 140 -20.63 -13.03 14.71
N LEU A 141 -19.98 -14.14 15.03
CA LEU A 141 -18.82 -14.66 14.31
C LEU A 141 -19.18 -15.91 13.52
N SER A 142 -18.83 -15.93 12.24
CA SER A 142 -19.00 -17.05 11.32
C SER A 142 -17.64 -17.51 10.77
N PRO A 143 -17.18 -18.73 11.07
CA PRO A 143 -15.93 -19.23 10.52
C PRO A 143 -16.09 -19.57 9.04
N LEU A 144 -15.12 -19.16 8.22
CA LEU A 144 -15.07 -19.43 6.79
C LEU A 144 -14.12 -20.59 6.42
N PHE A 145 -13.03 -20.72 7.18
CA PHE A 145 -12.01 -21.74 6.97
C PHE A 145 -11.35 -22.08 8.31
N GLY A 146 -11.03 -23.34 8.53
CA GLY A 146 -10.23 -23.77 9.68
C GLY A 146 -9.21 -24.83 9.31
N GLN A 147 -8.04 -24.80 9.94
CA GLN A 147 -7.01 -25.81 9.77
C GLN A 147 -6.29 -26.12 11.08
N LEU A 148 -5.80 -27.35 11.20
CA LEU A 148 -5.00 -27.85 12.30
C LEU A 148 -3.59 -28.17 11.79
N TYR A 149 -2.60 -27.48 12.32
CA TYR A 149 -1.20 -27.70 11.98
C TYR A 149 -0.62 -28.88 12.75
N GLU A 150 -0.11 -29.88 12.03
CA GLU A 150 0.62 -30.99 12.62
C GLU A 150 2.14 -30.80 12.55
N PRO A 151 2.90 -31.09 13.62
CA PRO A 151 2.47 -31.73 14.88
C PRO A 151 2.17 -30.73 16.01
N SER A 152 2.18 -29.42 15.74
CA SER A 152 2.04 -28.40 16.78
C SER A 152 0.67 -28.40 17.46
N GLY A 153 -0.35 -28.92 16.78
CA GLY A 153 -1.74 -28.80 17.20
C GLY A 153 -2.25 -27.36 17.12
N GLN A 154 -1.51 -26.47 16.46
CA GLN A 154 -1.94 -25.09 16.30
C GLN A 154 -3.15 -25.04 15.35
N VAL A 155 -4.22 -24.43 15.82
CA VAL A 155 -5.42 -24.15 15.03
C VAL A 155 -5.28 -22.77 14.39
N GLU A 156 -5.71 -22.65 13.14
CA GLU A 156 -5.92 -21.36 12.48
C GLU A 156 -7.34 -21.31 11.91
N ILE A 157 -8.04 -20.19 12.13
CA ILE A 157 -9.42 -19.96 11.70
C ILE A 157 -9.48 -18.62 10.96
N VAL A 158 -10.02 -18.63 9.76
CA VAL A 158 -10.47 -17.41 9.06
C VAL A 158 -11.95 -17.22 9.34
N TYR A 159 -12.35 -16.01 9.71
CA TYR A 159 -13.72 -15.72 10.10
C TYR A 159 -14.22 -14.40 9.50
N VAL A 160 -15.54 -14.27 9.46
CA VAL A 160 -16.27 -13.01 9.32
C VAL A 160 -16.98 -12.75 10.62
N ALA A 161 -17.00 -11.51 11.08
CA ALA A 161 -17.71 -11.10 12.26
C ALA A 161 -18.60 -9.88 11.98
N GLN A 162 -19.71 -9.77 12.70
CA GLN A 162 -20.47 -8.55 12.86
C GLN A 162 -20.25 -8.07 14.29
N VAL A 163 -19.64 -6.90 14.46
CA VAL A 163 -19.33 -6.30 15.76
C VAL A 163 -20.12 -4.99 15.85
N ASP A 164 -21.12 -4.93 16.72
CA ASP A 164 -22.04 -3.78 16.83
C ASP A 164 -22.68 -3.35 15.49
N GLY A 165 -22.85 -4.31 14.57
CA GLY A 165 -23.43 -4.10 13.24
C GLY A 165 -22.44 -3.64 12.17
N GLU A 166 -21.15 -3.52 12.51
CA GLU A 166 -20.07 -3.29 11.55
C GLU A 166 -19.44 -4.63 11.15
N PRO A 167 -19.41 -4.96 9.84
CA PRO A 167 -18.84 -6.20 9.38
C PRO A 167 -17.31 -6.10 9.36
N SER A 168 -16.64 -7.12 9.89
CA SER A 168 -15.20 -7.29 9.85
C SER A 168 -14.84 -8.72 9.44
N TRP A 169 -13.59 -8.95 9.08
CA TRP A 169 -13.05 -10.28 8.87
C TRP A 169 -11.69 -10.39 9.56
N GLY A 170 -11.24 -11.62 9.80
CA GLY A 170 -9.96 -11.81 10.45
C GLY A 170 -9.43 -13.23 10.38
N VAL A 171 -8.23 -13.38 10.93
CA VAL A 171 -7.53 -14.66 11.07
C VAL A 171 -7.12 -14.81 12.53
N ALA A 172 -7.60 -15.87 13.16
CA ALA A 172 -7.24 -16.24 14.53
C ALA A 172 -6.36 -17.48 14.52
N ARG A 173 -5.35 -17.51 15.40
CA ARG A 173 -4.45 -18.66 15.58
C ARG A 173 -4.42 -19.05 17.05
N SER A 174 -4.48 -20.33 17.37
CA SER A 174 -4.26 -20.76 18.75
C SER A 174 -2.78 -20.57 19.13
N SER A 175 -2.52 -20.07 20.33
CA SER A 175 -1.20 -20.05 20.95
C SER A 175 -1.27 -20.64 22.36
N GLU A 176 -0.12 -20.87 23.00
CA GLU A 176 -0.06 -21.28 24.41
C GLU A 176 -0.69 -20.23 25.36
N ALA A 177 -0.73 -18.96 24.94
CA ALA A 177 -1.29 -17.85 25.72
C ALA A 177 -2.80 -17.63 25.50
N GLY A 178 -3.41 -18.33 24.54
CA GLY A 178 -4.78 -18.09 24.08
C GLY A 178 -4.85 -17.87 22.56
N PRO A 179 -6.03 -17.61 21.98
CA PRO A 179 -6.13 -17.25 20.59
C PRO A 179 -5.45 -15.90 20.33
N GLU A 180 -4.63 -15.84 19.29
CA GLU A 180 -4.03 -14.64 18.74
C GLU A 180 -4.83 -14.25 17.51
N LEU A 181 -5.43 -13.06 17.51
CA LEU A 181 -6.06 -12.51 16.30
C LEU A 181 -4.98 -11.82 15.47
N ALA A 182 -4.47 -12.53 14.48
CA ALA A 182 -3.40 -12.10 13.58
C ALA A 182 -3.87 -11.07 12.54
N VAL A 183 -5.16 -11.10 12.20
CA VAL A 183 -5.81 -10.13 11.30
C VAL A 183 -7.18 -9.79 11.87
N ASP A 184 -7.57 -8.51 11.84
CA ASP A 184 -8.88 -8.01 12.27
C ASP A 184 -9.22 -6.71 11.51
N GLU A 185 -9.72 -6.85 10.29
CA GLU A 185 -9.88 -5.76 9.31
C GLU A 185 -11.37 -5.49 9.00
N PRO A 186 -11.76 -4.25 8.66
CA PRO A 186 -13.12 -3.97 8.22
C PRO A 186 -13.42 -4.72 6.91
N LEU A 187 -14.67 -5.18 6.78
CA LEU A 187 -15.12 -5.87 5.57
C LEU A 187 -15.86 -4.89 4.65
N THR A 188 -15.23 -4.53 3.54
CA THR A 188 -15.84 -3.67 2.52
C THR A 188 -16.96 -4.39 1.76
N GLU A 189 -18.02 -3.66 1.38
CA GLU A 189 -19.09 -4.18 0.54
C GLU A 189 -18.52 -4.63 -0.82
N GLY A 190 -18.92 -5.82 -1.27
CA GLY A 190 -18.49 -6.37 -2.56
C GLY A 190 -17.12 -7.09 -2.53
N THR A 191 -16.53 -7.30 -1.36
CA THR A 191 -15.30 -8.09 -1.19
C THR A 191 -15.44 -9.48 -1.82
N THR A 192 -14.58 -9.82 -2.78
CA THR A 192 -14.59 -11.11 -3.51
C THR A 192 -13.51 -12.10 -3.06
N ALA A 193 -12.50 -11.62 -2.31
CA ALA A 193 -11.46 -12.44 -1.71
C ALA A 193 -10.94 -11.76 -0.43
N LEU A 194 -10.57 -12.56 0.56
CA LEU A 194 -9.87 -12.17 1.77
C LEU A 194 -8.42 -12.60 1.63
N VAL A 195 -7.49 -11.65 1.71
CA VAL A 195 -6.06 -11.89 1.48
C VAL A 195 -5.29 -11.46 2.73
N ALA A 196 -4.49 -12.38 3.29
CA ALA A 196 -3.67 -12.11 4.46
C ALA A 196 -2.25 -12.63 4.26
N ALA A 197 -1.25 -11.80 4.55
CA ALA A 197 0.13 -12.23 4.69
C ALA A 197 0.38 -12.56 6.16
N LEU A 198 0.63 -13.83 6.44
CA LEU A 198 0.72 -14.38 7.79
C LEU A 198 2.15 -14.85 8.08
N PRO A 199 2.61 -14.75 9.34
CA PRO A 199 3.87 -15.36 9.72
C PRO A 199 3.77 -16.88 9.56
N GLY A 200 4.73 -17.50 8.87
CA GLY A 200 4.83 -18.96 8.79
C GLY A 200 5.97 -19.50 9.67
N ASP A 201 6.04 -20.83 9.78
CA ASP A 201 7.04 -21.51 10.63
C ASP A 201 8.49 -21.30 10.16
N GLU A 202 8.68 -21.07 8.85
CA GLU A 202 9.99 -20.91 8.22
C GLU A 202 10.09 -19.61 7.42
N VAL A 203 9.02 -19.27 6.69
CA VAL A 203 8.89 -18.03 5.90
C VAL A 203 7.46 -17.51 6.04
N ALA A 204 7.25 -16.21 5.86
CA ALA A 204 5.90 -15.66 5.76
C ALA A 204 5.15 -16.33 4.61
N ARG A 205 3.82 -16.37 4.69
CA ARG A 205 2.98 -16.99 3.68
C ARG A 205 1.78 -16.13 3.39
N LEU A 206 1.32 -16.18 2.16
CA LEU A 206 0.06 -15.61 1.74
C LEU A 206 -1.04 -16.64 1.94
N LEU A 207 -2.16 -16.23 2.53
CA LEU A 207 -3.40 -16.98 2.64
C LEU A 207 -4.49 -16.22 1.90
N VAL A 208 -5.18 -16.90 0.99
CA VAL A 208 -6.30 -16.35 0.24
C VAL A 208 -7.53 -17.21 0.49
N VAL A 209 -8.63 -16.57 0.89
CA VAL A 209 -9.96 -17.19 1.04
C VAL A 209 -10.94 -16.46 0.14
N ALA A 210 -11.52 -17.16 -0.82
CA ALA A 210 -12.51 -16.64 -1.76
C ALA A 210 -13.77 -17.53 -1.76
N SER A 211 -14.75 -17.16 -2.58
CA SER A 211 -15.93 -18.01 -2.83
C SER A 211 -15.50 -19.42 -3.27
N PRO A 212 -16.18 -20.49 -2.83
CA PRO A 212 -15.84 -21.86 -3.22
C PRO A 212 -16.08 -22.14 -4.72
N GLU A 213 -16.77 -21.24 -5.42
CA GLU A 213 -17.06 -21.35 -6.86
C GLU A 213 -15.97 -20.73 -7.76
N VAL A 214 -14.87 -20.22 -7.18
CA VAL A 214 -13.74 -19.71 -7.97
C VAL A 214 -12.98 -20.85 -8.64
N GLY A 215 -12.38 -20.58 -9.80
CA GLY A 215 -11.67 -21.57 -10.59
C GLY A 215 -10.18 -21.66 -10.27
N GLU A 216 -9.51 -20.52 -10.06
CA GLU A 216 -8.06 -20.48 -9.82
C GLU A 216 -7.71 -19.33 -8.87
N ILE A 217 -6.74 -19.58 -7.98
CA ILE A 217 -6.07 -18.56 -7.18
C ILE A 217 -4.59 -18.60 -7.55
N SER A 218 -4.06 -17.48 -8.04
CA SER A 218 -2.68 -17.36 -8.50
C SER A 218 -1.99 -16.20 -7.78
N TYR A 219 -0.68 -16.31 -7.63
CA TYR A 219 0.19 -15.29 -7.07
C TYR A 219 1.25 -14.91 -8.10
N GLY A 220 1.44 -13.61 -8.31
CA GLY A 220 2.44 -13.05 -9.20
C GLY A 220 3.52 -12.35 -8.40
N HIS A 221 4.78 -12.70 -8.69
CA HIS A 221 5.95 -12.04 -8.10
C HIS A 221 6.39 -10.89 -9.00
N ASP A 222 7.14 -9.93 -8.46
CA ASP A 222 7.88 -8.89 -9.21
C ASP A 222 7.02 -8.21 -10.29
N ASP A 223 6.09 -7.36 -9.87
CA ASP A 223 5.09 -6.64 -10.70
C ASP A 223 4.01 -7.55 -11.35
N ALA A 224 3.93 -8.81 -10.91
CA ALA A 224 2.96 -9.80 -11.39
C ALA A 224 2.99 -10.01 -12.91
N SER A 225 4.19 -9.96 -13.47
CA SER A 225 4.48 -10.23 -14.89
C SER A 225 4.26 -11.71 -15.25
N GLU A 226 4.48 -12.61 -14.29
CA GLU A 226 4.19 -14.04 -14.37
C GLU A 226 3.29 -14.48 -13.19
N TRP A 227 2.37 -15.40 -13.45
CA TRP A 227 1.41 -15.90 -12.46
C TRP A 227 1.63 -17.37 -12.18
N SER A 228 1.79 -17.71 -10.91
CA SER A 228 1.92 -19.09 -10.45
C SER A 228 0.70 -19.51 -9.64
N PRO A 229 0.12 -20.70 -9.88
CA PRO A 229 -1.00 -21.18 -9.08
C PRO A 229 -0.57 -21.40 -7.62
N MET A 230 -1.40 -20.94 -6.68
CA MET A 230 -1.17 -21.15 -5.25
C MET A 230 -1.53 -22.58 -4.84
N ALA A 231 -0.96 -23.09 -3.75
CA ALA A 231 -1.28 -24.41 -3.24
C ALA A 231 -2.68 -24.41 -2.59
N ALA A 232 -3.62 -25.14 -3.19
CA ALA A 232 -4.98 -25.25 -2.67
C ALA A 232 -5.01 -26.01 -1.32
N LEU A 233 -5.67 -25.42 -0.33
CA LEU A 233 -5.96 -26.03 0.97
C LEU A 233 -7.39 -26.59 1.04
N ALA A 234 -8.33 -25.91 0.38
CA ALA A 234 -9.72 -26.30 0.19
C ALA A 234 -10.30 -25.56 -1.03
N ASP A 235 -11.54 -25.85 -1.42
CA ASP A 235 -12.22 -25.10 -2.49
C ASP A 235 -12.29 -23.60 -2.14
N GLY A 236 -11.75 -22.75 -3.01
CA GLY A 236 -11.64 -21.31 -2.78
C GLY A 236 -10.61 -20.89 -1.72
N VAL A 237 -9.77 -21.80 -1.21
CA VAL A 237 -8.74 -21.46 -0.21
C VAL A 237 -7.37 -21.93 -0.68
N ALA A 238 -6.40 -21.01 -0.74
CA ALA A 238 -5.05 -21.33 -1.18
C ALA A 238 -3.98 -20.61 -0.36
N THR A 239 -2.77 -21.15 -0.37
CA THR A 239 -1.61 -20.54 0.27
C THR A 239 -0.35 -20.68 -0.57
N THR A 240 0.59 -19.75 -0.41
CA THR A 240 1.93 -19.82 -0.99
C THR A 240 2.94 -19.18 -0.03
N PRO A 241 4.18 -19.66 0.05
CA PRO A 241 5.27 -18.88 0.63
C PRO A 241 5.37 -17.51 -0.02
N LEU A 242 5.67 -16.49 0.79
CA LEU A 242 6.05 -15.16 0.30
C LEU A 242 7.56 -15.15 0.10
N ASP A 243 7.99 -15.24 -1.15
CA ASP A 243 9.40 -15.27 -1.54
C ASP A 243 9.85 -13.96 -2.24
N GLY A 244 8.93 -13.03 -2.51
CA GLY A 244 9.14 -11.75 -3.22
C GLY A 244 9.09 -10.50 -2.34
N ASP A 245 9.08 -9.32 -2.98
CA ASP A 245 8.83 -8.03 -2.34
C ASP A 245 7.31 -7.77 -2.29
N PRO A 246 6.67 -7.79 -1.10
CA PRO A 246 5.23 -7.58 -0.96
C PRO A 246 4.74 -6.29 -1.64
N ALA A 247 5.60 -5.27 -1.75
CA ALA A 247 5.25 -4.00 -2.38
C ALA A 247 4.98 -4.11 -3.90
N THR A 248 5.48 -5.15 -4.55
CA THR A 248 5.34 -5.38 -6.01
C THR A 248 4.58 -6.66 -6.35
N ASP A 249 4.34 -7.50 -5.35
CA ASP A 249 3.64 -8.76 -5.52
C ASP A 249 2.12 -8.57 -5.61
N ALA A 250 1.42 -9.49 -6.28
CA ALA A 250 -0.02 -9.42 -6.43
C ALA A 250 -0.71 -10.78 -6.34
N VAL A 251 -1.99 -10.75 -5.95
CA VAL A 251 -2.90 -11.90 -5.96
C VAL A 251 -3.93 -11.71 -7.05
N ARG A 252 -4.30 -12.81 -7.71
CA ARG A 252 -5.42 -12.84 -8.63
C ARG A 252 -6.30 -14.04 -8.34
N VAL A 253 -7.61 -13.81 -8.37
CA VAL A 253 -8.62 -14.86 -8.32
C VAL A 253 -9.42 -14.86 -9.62
N LEU A 254 -9.49 -16.02 -10.25
CA LEU A 254 -10.29 -16.25 -11.45
C LEU A 254 -11.54 -17.04 -11.07
N GLY A 255 -12.70 -16.63 -11.59
CA GLY A 255 -13.94 -17.40 -11.44
C GLY A 255 -13.93 -18.68 -12.31
N ALA A 256 -14.96 -19.52 -12.16
CA ALA A 256 -15.05 -20.82 -12.84
C ALA A 256 -14.94 -20.78 -14.39
N GLN A 257 -15.20 -19.64 -15.03
CA GLN A 257 -15.09 -19.48 -16.50
C GLN A 257 -13.78 -18.77 -16.91
N GLY A 258 -12.85 -18.58 -15.97
CA GLY A 258 -11.54 -17.95 -16.20
C GLY A 258 -11.56 -16.41 -16.18
N GLN A 259 -12.70 -15.79 -15.88
CA GLN A 259 -12.78 -14.33 -15.73
C GLN A 259 -12.13 -13.88 -14.42
N GLU A 260 -11.40 -12.77 -14.44
CA GLU A 260 -10.82 -12.17 -13.23
C GLU A 260 -11.94 -11.60 -12.34
N VAL A 261 -12.01 -12.08 -11.09
CA VAL A 261 -13.01 -11.66 -10.10
C VAL A 261 -12.39 -10.87 -8.94
N HIS A 262 -11.08 -10.96 -8.78
CA HIS A 262 -10.29 -10.22 -7.82
C HIS A 262 -8.86 -10.07 -8.32
N ARG A 263 -8.30 -8.88 -8.14
CA ARG A 263 -6.88 -8.61 -8.29
C ARG A 263 -6.48 -7.50 -7.34
N ASP A 264 -5.49 -7.75 -6.52
CA ASP A 264 -4.97 -6.77 -5.56
C ASP A 264 -3.49 -7.03 -5.27
N ALA A 265 -2.82 -6.03 -4.69
CA ALA A 265 -1.45 -6.20 -4.18
C ALA A 265 -1.43 -7.22 -3.03
N ALA A 266 -0.30 -7.92 -2.86
CA ALA A 266 -0.11 -8.73 -1.67
C ALA A 266 0.02 -7.80 -0.45
N PRO A 267 -0.73 -8.04 0.66
CA PRO A 267 -0.60 -7.23 1.85
C PRO A 267 0.76 -7.47 2.54
N ASP A 268 1.18 -6.52 3.37
CA ASP A 268 2.32 -6.68 4.25
C ASP A 268 2.09 -7.79 5.28
N VAL A 269 3.18 -8.45 5.71
CA VAL A 269 3.13 -9.53 6.70
C VAL A 269 2.63 -9.00 8.04
N ALA A 270 1.52 -9.55 8.52
CA ALA A 270 0.99 -9.26 9.84
C ALA A 270 2.06 -9.52 10.91
N ALA A 271 2.39 -8.51 11.71
CA ALA A 271 3.39 -8.63 12.76
C ALA A 271 2.93 -9.65 13.82
N PRO A 272 3.70 -10.72 14.10
CA PRO A 272 3.34 -11.71 15.12
C PRO A 272 3.30 -11.05 16.49
N GLY A 273 2.15 -11.15 17.18
CA GLY A 273 1.98 -10.56 18.50
C GLY A 273 2.11 -9.04 18.55
N GLY A 274 1.95 -8.34 17.42
CA GLY A 274 1.58 -6.94 17.48
C GLY A 274 0.24 -6.88 18.18
N GLU A 275 0.23 -6.52 19.46
CA GLU A 275 -0.95 -5.92 20.08
C GLU A 275 -1.44 -4.91 19.03
N PRO A 276 -2.63 -5.09 18.42
CA PRO A 276 -3.11 -4.14 17.43
C PRO A 276 -2.97 -2.81 18.15
N GLU A 277 -2.18 -1.88 17.60
CA GLU A 277 -1.99 -0.58 18.24
C GLU A 277 -3.39 -0.12 18.57
N ALA A 278 -3.76 -0.16 19.86
CA ALA A 278 -5.10 0.15 20.30
C ALA A 278 -5.37 1.49 19.66
N PRO A 279 -6.35 1.59 18.71
CA PRO A 279 -6.35 2.55 17.62
C PRO A 279 -5.84 3.84 18.23
N PRO A 280 -4.58 4.21 17.94
CA PRO A 280 -3.82 5.15 18.76
C PRO A 280 -4.78 6.28 19.03
N ALA A 281 -5.02 6.64 20.29
CA ALA A 281 -6.11 7.53 20.68
C ALA A 281 -6.27 8.66 19.67
N SER A 282 -7.18 8.48 18.70
CA SER A 282 -7.07 9.06 17.35
C SER A 282 -5.67 9.62 17.04
N GLU A 283 -4.68 8.81 16.62
CA GLU A 283 -3.59 9.42 15.87
C GLU A 283 -4.30 10.13 14.71
N PRO A 284 -4.11 11.46 14.62
CA PRO A 284 -4.72 12.20 13.54
C PRO A 284 -4.34 11.48 12.26
N PRO A 285 -5.30 11.22 11.35
CA PRO A 285 -5.08 10.43 10.14
C PRO A 285 -3.78 10.88 9.51
N THR A 286 -2.95 9.94 9.06
CA THR A 286 -1.70 10.22 8.34
C THR A 286 -2.01 11.34 7.38
N PRO A 287 -1.46 12.53 7.61
CA PRO A 287 -2.09 13.71 7.08
C PRO A 287 -1.94 13.64 5.57
N THR A 288 -3.10 13.66 4.89
CA THR A 288 -3.16 13.54 3.44
C THR A 288 -2.27 14.63 2.87
N ASN A 289 -1.32 14.22 2.04
CA ASN A 289 -0.46 15.11 1.29
C ASN A 289 -1.34 16.18 0.63
N VAL A 290 -1.30 17.42 1.12
CA VAL A 290 -2.25 18.47 0.70
C VAL A 290 -2.04 18.83 -0.77
N VAL A 291 -0.86 18.51 -1.30
CA VAL A 291 -0.50 18.72 -2.69
C VAL A 291 -0.56 17.44 -3.52
N ASP A 292 -0.72 16.26 -2.89
CA ASP A 292 -0.67 14.95 -3.55
C ASP A 292 0.57 14.71 -4.44
N TRP A 293 1.68 15.38 -4.13
CA TRP A 293 2.93 15.24 -4.89
C TRP A 293 3.73 14.02 -4.42
N PRO A 294 4.27 13.19 -5.34
CA PRO A 294 5.23 12.15 -4.98
C PRO A 294 6.49 12.78 -4.38
N VAL A 295 7.20 12.03 -3.53
CA VAL A 295 8.50 12.44 -2.99
C VAL A 295 9.50 12.48 -4.14
N ARG A 296 10.27 13.57 -4.24
CA ARG A 296 11.26 13.77 -5.31
C ARG A 296 12.67 13.84 -4.73
N GLY A 297 13.55 12.93 -5.17
CA GLY A 297 14.91 12.83 -4.65
C GLY A 297 14.97 12.22 -3.24
N ALA A 298 16.12 12.31 -2.58
CA ALA A 298 16.37 11.67 -1.31
C ALA A 298 17.31 12.50 -0.43
N VAL A 299 17.16 12.37 0.89
CA VAL A 299 18.09 12.85 1.90
C VAL A 299 18.34 11.75 2.93
N SER A 300 19.48 11.80 3.62
CA SER A 300 19.75 10.88 4.73
C SER A 300 18.84 11.17 5.92
N ASP A 301 18.53 10.14 6.70
CA ASP A 301 17.70 10.25 7.92
C ASP A 301 18.21 11.36 8.86
N ASP A 302 19.51 11.44 9.11
CA ASP A 302 20.13 12.51 9.91
C ASP A 302 19.80 13.93 9.42
N LEU A 303 19.71 14.13 8.09
CA LEU A 303 19.41 15.43 7.50
C LEU A 303 17.91 15.72 7.52
N GLN A 304 17.08 14.68 7.36
CA GLN A 304 15.64 14.79 7.54
C GLN A 304 15.30 15.15 9.00
N GLU A 305 15.86 14.46 9.98
CA GLU A 305 15.67 14.75 11.41
C GLU A 305 16.08 16.20 11.76
N ARG A 306 17.20 16.69 11.19
CA ARG A 306 17.61 18.10 11.35
C ARG A 306 16.63 19.08 10.71
N ALA A 307 16.13 18.78 9.52
CA ALA A 307 15.13 19.59 8.85
C ALA A 307 13.80 19.62 9.64
N GLU A 308 13.37 18.50 10.21
CA GLU A 308 12.18 18.39 11.06
C GLU A 308 12.35 19.16 12.38
N ALA A 309 13.51 19.08 13.02
CA ALA A 309 13.84 19.89 14.19
C ALA A 309 13.80 21.39 13.88
N SER A 310 14.37 21.79 12.73
CA SER A 310 14.35 23.17 12.24
C SER A 310 12.93 23.65 11.93
N PHE A 311 12.10 22.79 11.32
CA PHE A 311 10.69 23.06 11.07
C PHE A 311 9.98 23.32 12.39
N ALA A 312 10.08 22.39 13.34
CA ALA A 312 9.40 22.47 14.63
C ALA A 312 9.79 23.75 15.38
N GLN A 313 11.08 24.09 15.37
CA GLN A 313 11.59 25.35 15.93
C GLN A 313 10.99 26.58 15.23
N ALA A 314 10.96 26.61 13.89
CA ALA A 314 10.39 27.72 13.12
C ALA A 314 8.87 27.86 13.30
N ALA A 315 8.16 26.74 13.46
CA ALA A 315 6.72 26.70 13.71
C ALA A 315 6.37 26.96 15.18
N GLY A 316 7.34 26.95 16.10
CA GLY A 316 7.11 27.13 17.53
C GLY A 316 6.36 25.96 18.17
N VAL A 317 6.53 24.75 17.65
CA VAL A 317 5.89 23.52 18.13
C VAL A 317 6.94 22.48 18.54
N PRO A 318 6.64 21.59 19.50
CA PRO A 318 7.50 20.44 19.78
C PRO A 318 7.58 19.51 18.56
N VAL A 319 8.77 18.96 18.28
CA VAL A 319 8.96 17.95 17.20
C VAL A 319 7.97 16.79 17.36
N SER A 320 7.67 16.37 18.60
CA SER A 320 6.72 15.30 18.88
C SER A 320 5.27 15.59 18.47
N GLN A 321 4.91 16.86 18.27
CA GLN A 321 3.60 17.30 17.78
C GLN A 321 3.60 17.59 16.28
N LEU A 322 4.78 17.60 15.66
CA LEU A 322 4.93 17.80 14.24
C LEU A 322 4.81 16.44 13.55
N ARG A 323 3.94 16.36 12.54
CA ARG A 323 3.99 15.29 11.54
C ARG A 323 4.58 15.91 10.28
N THR A 324 5.48 15.21 9.61
CA THR A 324 6.17 15.70 8.41
C THR A 324 6.10 14.69 7.29
N ARG A 325 6.21 15.19 6.06
CA ARG A 325 6.39 14.40 4.84
C ARG A 325 7.43 15.10 3.98
N LEU A 326 8.43 14.36 3.57
CA LEU A 326 9.40 14.83 2.57
C LEU A 326 8.70 15.00 1.22
N LEU A 327 8.76 16.19 0.65
CA LEU A 327 8.29 16.45 -0.71
C LEU A 327 9.46 16.48 -1.70
N PHE A 328 10.60 17.04 -1.28
CA PHE A 328 11.82 17.09 -2.10
C PHE A 328 13.09 17.01 -1.26
N GLY A 329 14.08 16.28 -1.76
CA GLY A 329 15.44 16.23 -1.22
C GLY A 329 16.47 16.27 -2.36
N GLY A 330 17.37 17.25 -2.35
CA GLY A 330 18.39 17.37 -3.40
C GLY A 330 19.64 18.12 -2.95
N GLN A 331 20.67 18.10 -3.79
CA GLN A 331 21.93 18.80 -3.52
C GLN A 331 22.34 19.71 -4.67
N ARG A 332 22.92 20.86 -4.34
CA ARG A 332 23.58 21.77 -5.29
C ARG A 332 24.77 22.43 -4.63
N ASP A 333 25.91 22.41 -5.30
CA ASP A 333 27.18 22.98 -4.83
C ASP A 333 27.63 22.52 -3.43
N GLY A 334 27.27 21.28 -3.08
CA GLY A 334 27.57 20.67 -1.77
C GLY A 334 26.62 21.10 -0.64
N ARG A 335 25.58 21.89 -0.94
CA ARG A 335 24.48 22.19 -0.03
C ARG A 335 23.32 21.24 -0.27
N THR A 336 22.64 20.86 0.80
CA THR A 336 21.41 20.06 0.75
C THR A 336 20.20 20.98 0.85
N TYR A 337 19.18 20.72 0.04
CA TYR A 337 17.90 21.40 0.04
C TYR A 337 16.81 20.38 0.34
N VAL A 338 15.95 20.71 1.29
CA VAL A 338 14.84 19.88 1.72
C VAL A 338 13.56 20.70 1.64
N LEU A 339 12.51 20.11 1.07
CA LEU A 339 11.15 20.62 1.18
C LEU A 339 10.34 19.61 1.98
N LEU A 340 9.83 20.04 3.14
CA LEU A 340 8.91 19.27 3.96
C LEU A 340 7.51 19.88 3.87
N GLN A 341 6.49 19.04 3.91
CA GLN A 341 5.16 19.43 4.35
C GLN A 341 4.99 18.95 5.79
N GLY A 342 4.51 19.82 6.67
CA GLY A 342 4.30 19.51 8.07
C GLY A 342 2.90 19.88 8.52
N TRP A 343 2.37 19.11 9.47
CA TRP A 343 1.03 19.29 10.04
C TRP A 343 1.12 19.44 11.54
N TYR A 344 0.44 20.46 12.07
CA TYR A 344 0.24 20.65 13.50
C TYR A 344 -1.04 21.45 13.72
N GLY A 345 -1.81 21.10 14.75
CA GLY A 345 -3.06 21.81 15.06
C GLY A 345 -4.15 21.74 13.98
N GLY A 346 -4.06 20.78 13.04
CA GLY A 346 -5.00 20.63 11.92
C GLY A 346 -4.64 21.41 10.66
N ASP A 347 -3.62 22.29 10.72
CA ASP A 347 -3.17 23.08 9.57
C ASP A 347 -1.93 22.44 8.93
N ALA A 348 -1.89 22.45 7.59
CA ALA A 348 -0.72 22.06 6.82
C ALA A 348 0.15 23.27 6.49
N ARG A 349 1.47 23.13 6.63
CA ARG A 349 2.46 24.15 6.24
C ARG A 349 3.61 23.52 5.48
N SER A 350 4.17 24.26 4.54
CA SER A 350 5.36 23.83 3.80
C SER A 350 6.59 24.53 4.34
N PHE A 351 7.71 23.84 4.31
CA PHE A 351 8.97 24.28 4.89
C PHE A 351 10.11 23.95 3.96
N ALA A 352 10.74 24.99 3.44
CA ALA A 352 11.96 24.85 2.65
C ALA A 352 13.17 25.09 3.56
N TRP A 353 14.15 24.20 3.49
CA TRP A 353 15.34 24.21 4.34
C TRP A 353 16.57 23.97 3.49
N SER A 354 17.64 24.71 3.77
CA SER A 354 18.97 24.50 3.19
C SER A 354 19.99 24.24 4.29
N TYR A 355 20.96 23.38 3.99
CA TYR A 355 22.07 23.06 4.88
C TYR A 355 23.40 22.99 4.12
N ASP A 356 24.38 23.75 4.61
CA ASP A 356 25.76 23.73 4.13
C ASP A 356 26.66 23.01 5.14
N PRO A 357 27.08 21.76 4.87
CA PRO A 357 27.91 20.99 5.80
C PRO A 357 29.32 21.57 5.98
N ARG A 358 29.80 22.44 5.08
CA ARG A 358 31.14 23.04 5.19
C ARG A 358 31.17 24.22 6.13
N GLY A 359 30.06 24.95 6.21
CA GLY A 359 29.90 26.12 7.07
C GLY A 359 29.12 25.86 8.35
N ASP A 360 28.50 24.69 8.48
CA ASP A 360 27.44 24.40 9.47
C ASP A 360 26.39 25.52 9.49
N GLN A 361 26.02 25.97 8.29
CA GLN A 361 25.03 27.02 8.09
C GLN A 361 23.70 26.37 7.70
N GLU A 362 22.65 26.77 8.40
CA GLU A 362 21.27 26.36 8.15
C GLU A 362 20.44 27.59 7.80
N GLN A 363 19.60 27.46 6.77
CA GLN A 363 18.55 28.43 6.50
C GLN A 363 17.20 27.71 6.39
N ALA A 364 16.18 28.34 6.96
CA ALA A 364 14.85 27.78 7.08
C ALA A 364 13.82 28.82 6.65
N LEU A 365 12.89 28.43 5.78
CA LEU A 365 11.78 29.25 5.35
C LEU A 365 10.47 28.49 5.54
N LEU A 366 9.67 28.92 6.50
CA LEU A 366 8.33 28.42 6.73
C LEU A 366 7.33 29.22 5.88
N GLN A 367 6.57 28.54 5.02
CA GLN A 367 5.49 29.13 4.23
C GLN A 367 4.16 28.44 4.58
N GLY A 368 3.12 29.25 4.79
CA GLY A 368 1.76 28.74 4.92
C GLY A 368 1.25 28.27 3.56
N PHE A 369 0.35 27.31 3.55
CA PHE A 369 -0.28 26.83 2.32
C PHE A 369 -1.79 26.96 2.49
N THR A 370 -2.47 27.55 1.50
CA THR A 370 -3.93 27.61 1.49
C THR A 370 -4.45 26.65 0.43
N PRO A 371 -5.21 25.60 0.79
CA PRO A 371 -5.84 24.71 -0.19
C PRO A 371 -6.90 25.44 -1.05
N PRO A 372 -7.08 25.06 -2.33
CA PRO A 372 -6.25 24.12 -3.09
C PRO A 372 -4.86 24.71 -3.33
N GLY A 373 -3.82 23.89 -3.21
CA GLY A 373 -2.45 24.34 -3.35
C GLY A 373 -2.15 25.05 -4.67
N PRO A 374 -1.13 25.92 -4.73
CA PRO A 374 -0.65 26.41 -6.00
C PRO A 374 -0.09 25.24 -6.81
N ALA A 375 -0.20 25.35 -8.14
CA ALA A 375 0.36 24.40 -9.09
C ALA A 375 1.92 24.33 -9.06
N LEU A 376 2.56 25.13 -8.22
CA LEU A 376 4.00 25.12 -7.96
C LEU A 376 4.31 25.66 -6.56
N PHE A 377 5.44 25.25 -6.00
CA PHE A 377 6.04 25.81 -4.78
C PHE A 377 7.34 26.52 -5.14
N THR A 378 7.57 27.70 -4.56
CA THR A 378 8.82 28.46 -4.74
C THR A 378 9.33 29.03 -3.44
N ALA A 379 10.64 28.90 -3.26
CA ALA A 379 11.36 29.47 -2.13
C ALA A 379 12.71 29.98 -2.60
N VAL A 380 13.18 31.07 -2.00
CA VAL A 380 14.54 31.57 -2.21
C VAL A 380 15.32 31.32 -0.92
N LEU A 381 16.32 30.45 -1.00
CA LEU A 381 17.21 30.07 0.09
C LEU A 381 18.65 30.34 -0.34
N ASP A 382 19.34 31.21 0.38
CA ASP A 382 20.76 31.55 0.14
C ASP A 382 21.06 32.00 -1.29
N GLY A 383 20.12 32.73 -1.91
CA GLY A 383 20.24 33.17 -3.30
C GLY A 383 19.90 32.07 -4.33
N VAL A 384 19.54 30.87 -3.89
CA VAL A 384 19.04 29.80 -4.76
C VAL A 384 17.52 29.80 -4.74
N LEU A 385 16.92 29.92 -5.92
CA LEU A 385 15.49 29.72 -6.13
C LEU A 385 15.23 28.21 -6.28
N LEU A 386 14.50 27.65 -5.31
CA LEU A 386 13.89 26.33 -5.37
C LEU A 386 12.52 26.46 -6.05
N VAL A 387 12.30 25.72 -7.13
CA VAL A 387 11.01 25.61 -7.83
C VAL A 387 10.58 24.14 -7.82
N VAL A 388 9.45 23.84 -7.19
CA VAL A 388 8.87 22.48 -7.20
C VAL A 388 7.50 22.57 -7.89
N PRO A 389 7.40 22.22 -9.17
CA PRO A 389 6.12 22.28 -9.87
C PRO A 389 5.30 21.00 -9.61
N GLU A 390 4.00 21.05 -9.87
CA GLU A 390 3.14 19.86 -9.81
C GLU A 390 3.63 18.72 -10.74
N PRO A 391 3.25 17.45 -10.49
CA PRO A 391 3.77 16.31 -11.27
C PRO A 391 3.43 16.34 -12.76
N ALA A 392 2.32 16.99 -13.12
CA ALA A 392 1.88 17.14 -14.51
C ALA A 392 2.53 18.34 -15.23
N ALA A 393 3.38 19.12 -14.54
CA ALA A 393 4.05 20.25 -15.15
C ALA A 393 5.14 19.78 -16.12
N GLY A 394 5.31 20.53 -17.20
CA GLY A 394 6.38 20.34 -18.16
C GLY A 394 7.63 21.14 -17.77
N GLN A 395 8.22 21.80 -18.75
CA GLN A 395 9.52 22.45 -18.59
C GLN A 395 9.45 23.72 -17.72
N VAL A 396 10.47 23.93 -16.89
CA VAL A 396 10.71 25.21 -16.20
C VAL A 396 11.72 26.02 -17.00
N LEU A 397 11.32 27.22 -17.43
CA LEU A 397 12.20 28.19 -18.08
C LEU A 397 12.49 29.36 -17.13
N TYR A 398 13.71 29.85 -17.19
CA TYR A 398 14.19 30.97 -16.38
C TYR A 398 14.92 32.00 -17.22
N ALA A 399 14.71 33.28 -16.91
CA ALA A 399 15.51 34.39 -17.40
C ALA A 399 15.95 35.27 -16.22
N PRO A 400 17.23 35.68 -16.16
CA PRO A 400 17.78 36.49 -15.07
C PRO A 400 17.32 37.97 -15.09
N ASP A 401 16.54 38.37 -16.09
CA ASP A 401 15.98 39.71 -16.20
C ASP A 401 14.81 39.73 -17.19
N ALA A 402 14.07 40.85 -17.20
CA ALA A 402 12.87 41.00 -18.02
C ALA A 402 13.15 41.06 -19.55
N SER A 403 14.38 41.40 -19.95
CA SER A 403 14.80 41.55 -21.34
C SER A 403 15.41 40.28 -21.94
N SER A 404 15.87 39.37 -21.09
CA SER A 404 16.42 38.07 -21.47
C SER A 404 15.32 37.09 -21.88
N GLU A 405 15.60 36.27 -22.89
CA GLU A 405 14.71 35.21 -23.33
C GLU A 405 14.76 34.04 -22.34
N PRO A 406 13.62 33.58 -21.78
CA PRO A 406 13.60 32.44 -20.87
C PRO A 406 14.24 31.21 -21.51
N GLN A 407 15.24 30.66 -20.84
CA GLN A 407 15.93 29.45 -21.27
C GLN A 407 15.50 28.27 -20.38
N PRO A 408 15.42 27.05 -20.94
CA PRO A 408 15.29 25.85 -20.15
C PRO A 408 16.36 25.78 -19.07
N VAL A 409 15.97 25.51 -17.83
CA VAL A 409 16.94 25.17 -16.79
C VAL A 409 17.32 23.70 -17.00
N ALA A 410 18.59 23.46 -17.33
CA ALA A 410 19.05 22.20 -17.92
C ALA A 410 18.73 20.94 -17.09
N ASP A 411 18.21 19.93 -17.80
CA ASP A 411 18.10 18.49 -17.51
C ASP A 411 18.34 18.02 -16.07
N GLN A 412 17.23 17.77 -15.37
CA GLN A 412 17.02 16.51 -14.66
C GLN A 412 15.60 16.07 -15.01
N GLY A 413 15.48 15.05 -15.86
CA GLY A 413 14.25 14.72 -16.59
C GLY A 413 12.99 14.82 -15.73
N THR A 414 12.05 15.66 -16.16
CA THR A 414 10.60 15.73 -15.83
C THR A 414 10.10 15.49 -14.39
N GLU A 415 10.97 15.26 -13.40
CA GLU A 415 10.60 14.70 -12.11
C GLU A 415 11.17 15.50 -10.94
N VAL A 416 12.09 16.45 -11.14
CA VAL A 416 12.91 17.00 -10.06
C VAL A 416 12.70 18.51 -9.91
N ALA A 417 12.59 18.96 -8.65
CA ALA A 417 12.63 20.37 -8.33
C ALA A 417 13.85 21.07 -8.96
N VAL A 418 13.67 22.31 -9.40
CA VAL A 418 14.70 23.09 -10.06
C VAL A 418 15.37 24.02 -9.05
N LEU A 419 16.70 23.98 -8.99
CA LEU A 419 17.52 24.87 -8.18
C LEU A 419 18.23 25.87 -9.11
N ILE A 420 17.95 27.16 -8.95
CA ILE A 420 18.43 28.23 -9.83
C ILE A 420 19.23 29.25 -9.01
N ASP A 421 20.49 29.48 -9.37
CA ASP A 421 21.29 30.53 -8.75
C ASP A 421 20.80 31.90 -9.24
N ARG A 422 20.27 32.73 -8.33
CA ARG A 422 19.81 34.08 -8.67
C ARG A 422 21.00 35.03 -8.76
N ALA A 423 20.93 35.97 -9.70
CA ALA A 423 21.88 37.07 -9.75
C ALA A 423 21.57 38.07 -8.62
N ASP A 424 22.62 38.66 -8.04
CA ASP A 424 22.47 39.69 -7.00
C ASP A 424 21.65 40.88 -7.53
N GLY A 425 20.54 41.20 -6.86
CA GLY A 425 19.67 42.33 -7.20
C GLY A 425 18.64 42.08 -8.30
N ALA A 426 18.37 40.82 -8.67
CA ALA A 426 17.55 40.47 -9.81
C ALA A 426 16.03 40.47 -9.54
N SER A 427 15.46 41.62 -9.15
CA SER A 427 14.01 41.81 -8.98
C SER A 427 13.20 41.71 -10.30
N GLY A 428 13.86 41.40 -11.42
CA GLY A 428 13.26 41.25 -12.75
C GLY A 428 13.38 39.83 -13.31
N ASP A 429 13.85 38.87 -12.52
CA ASP A 429 13.91 37.47 -12.93
C ASP A 429 12.54 36.99 -13.38
N ARG A 430 12.48 36.32 -14.54
CA ARG A 430 11.26 35.74 -15.06
C ARG A 430 11.28 34.23 -14.89
N LEU A 431 10.14 33.71 -14.45
CA LEU A 431 9.89 32.29 -14.34
C LEU A 431 8.71 31.92 -15.24
N LEU A 432 8.89 30.87 -16.03
CA LEU A 432 7.85 30.24 -16.82
C LEU A 432 7.81 28.76 -16.46
N VAL A 433 6.66 28.27 -16.02
CA VAL A 433 6.44 26.83 -15.79
C VAL A 433 5.41 26.38 -16.80
N LEU A 434 5.81 25.50 -17.73
CA LEU A 434 4.94 24.96 -18.77
C LEU A 434 4.08 23.83 -18.21
N ASP A 435 2.96 23.56 -18.86
CA ASP A 435 2.19 22.33 -18.64
C ASP A 435 2.88 21.12 -19.26
N GLY A 436 2.35 19.91 -19.03
CA GLY A 436 2.92 18.67 -19.55
C GLY A 436 2.97 18.58 -21.08
N ASP A 437 2.18 19.40 -21.79
CA ASP A 437 2.20 19.50 -23.25
C ASP A 437 3.33 20.42 -23.75
N GLY A 438 3.94 21.20 -22.85
CA GLY A 438 5.05 22.09 -23.15
C GLY A 438 4.63 23.32 -23.95
N ASP A 439 3.36 23.76 -23.89
CA ASP A 439 2.89 24.92 -24.64
C ASP A 439 3.34 26.23 -23.96
N PRO A 440 4.25 27.01 -24.58
CA PRO A 440 4.68 28.27 -24.01
C PRO A 440 3.56 29.31 -23.95
N GLU A 441 2.47 29.19 -24.72
CA GLU A 441 1.36 30.14 -24.74
C GLU A 441 0.35 29.93 -23.60
N ALA A 442 0.30 28.72 -23.02
CA ALA A 442 -0.59 28.36 -21.92
C ALA A 442 0.17 27.81 -20.70
N PRO A 443 1.13 28.55 -20.12
CA PRO A 443 1.93 28.07 -19.02
C PRO A 443 1.10 27.94 -17.73
N ILE A 444 1.46 26.97 -16.88
CA ILE A 444 0.98 26.86 -15.49
C ILE A 444 1.30 28.15 -14.72
N PHE A 445 2.48 28.73 -14.96
CA PHE A 445 2.87 30.00 -14.36
C PHE A 445 3.69 30.85 -15.32
N ARG A 446 3.39 32.15 -15.33
CA ARG A 446 4.15 33.18 -16.05
C ARG A 446 4.20 34.45 -15.21
N GLY A 447 5.38 34.80 -14.72
CA GLY A 447 5.55 35.99 -13.90
C GLY A 447 7.01 36.26 -13.56
N THR A 448 7.23 37.18 -12.65
CA THR A 448 8.53 37.32 -12.01
C THR A 448 8.74 36.25 -10.93
N VAL A 449 9.98 36.03 -10.52
CA VAL A 449 10.28 35.16 -9.36
C VAL A 449 9.60 35.69 -8.10
N ASP A 450 9.54 37.00 -7.92
CA ASP A 450 8.88 37.61 -6.76
C ASP A 450 7.35 37.37 -6.81
N ASP A 451 6.74 37.38 -8.00
CA ASP A 451 5.34 36.97 -8.17
C ASP A 451 5.13 35.49 -7.83
N ALA A 452 6.07 34.62 -8.21
CA ALA A 452 5.99 33.19 -7.91
C ALA A 452 6.08 32.94 -6.39
N VAL A 453 7.04 33.59 -5.72
CA VAL A 453 7.22 33.50 -4.26
C VAL A 453 6.04 34.12 -3.51
N ALA A 454 5.39 35.14 -4.09
CA ALA A 454 4.18 35.71 -3.52
C ALA A 454 2.97 34.78 -3.69
N ALA A 455 2.89 34.04 -4.80
CA ALA A 455 1.80 33.10 -5.07
C ALA A 455 1.83 31.84 -4.17
N THR A 456 2.95 31.57 -3.50
CA THR A 456 3.12 30.39 -2.63
C THR A 456 2.99 30.70 -1.14
N ARG A 457 2.76 31.97 -0.79
CA ARG A 457 2.47 32.45 0.57
C ARG A 457 0.97 32.61 0.76
#